data_AF-A0A351G1H7-F1
#
_entry.id   AF-A0A351G1H7-F1
#
_cell.length_a   1.000
_cell.length_b   1.000
_cell.length_c   1.000
_cell.angle_alpha   90.00
_cell.angle_beta   90.00
_cell.angle_gamma   90.00
#
_symmetry.space_group_name_H-M   'P 1'
#
loop_
_entity.id
_entity.type
_entity.pdbx_description
1 polymer ?
#
loop_
_entity_poly.entity_id
_entity_poly.type
_entity_poly.pdbx_seq_one_letter_code
_entity_poly.pdbx_strand_id
1 'polypeptide(L)'
;MSNSRRNLYALMIAGVSFIVVIGAMLTALAETGFSPAQAGSATDTTIPILIATTRGSAATPPSAQPTATPLENPDLPVTPTSAEPATSTSSVVSISPTSSSVTPSATVQATQVKTCTQPLGWTTYTVKSGDTLYSIAIRYQSTVAALQVGNCLGGTTKIITGWKLWVPNNATITPSQTPVPSLTKAVCYTLTLSIVGNGSQLTAAPQKSEGCTNGSYVSGEKVTLTASAAAGWTIGSWTGTDNNSSTVKTNTVTMPAKNHSASVTYLAPTCYTLTISHTGSGGDPTVSPDNSAGCSTGTYQAGEKITLTASPNLGWSVAFWTGTQDDNSISTSNSVIMPAKNHIASVAYKAICYTLTLNFTGTGTAPSAAPSSSASCAAGSYVVDEYITITANPGSGGTVSSWVGTDDDGSKELTNYWTMQASDHAVTVNYSP
;
A
#
# COMPACT_ATOMS: atom_id res chain seq x y z
N MET A 1 -39.21 50.12 15.03
CA MET A 1 -38.79 49.55 16.34
C MET A 1 -39.96 48.75 16.93
N SER A 2 -39.70 47.83 17.87
CA SER A 2 -40.72 47.07 18.62
C SER A 2 -41.72 46.20 17.82
N ASN A 3 -41.28 44.99 17.40
CA ASN A 3 -42.07 43.74 17.55
C ASN A 3 -41.30 42.49 17.05
N SER A 4 -40.13 42.21 17.64
CA SER A 4 -39.42 40.92 17.44
C SER A 4 -38.52 40.56 18.62
N ARG A 5 -39.13 40.38 19.81
CA ARG A 5 -38.46 39.92 21.05
C ARG A 5 -39.42 39.13 21.98
N ARG A 6 -40.20 38.18 21.43
CA ARG A 6 -41.02 37.25 22.24
C ARG A 6 -40.93 35.76 21.87
N ASN A 7 -40.31 35.39 20.75
CA ASN A 7 -40.20 33.98 20.29
C ASN A 7 -38.77 33.40 20.45
N LEU A 8 -38.04 33.77 21.50
CA LEU A 8 -36.65 33.30 21.74
C LEU A 8 -36.41 32.70 23.13
N TYR A 9 -37.48 32.24 23.80
CA TYR A 9 -37.43 31.68 25.16
C TYR A 9 -38.21 30.35 25.31
N ALA A 10 -38.50 29.67 24.20
CA ALA A 10 -39.30 28.42 24.18
C ALA A 10 -38.56 27.20 23.59
N LEU A 11 -37.23 27.27 23.39
CA LEU A 11 -36.46 26.22 22.71
C LEU A 11 -35.09 25.94 23.38
N MET A 12 -35.05 25.91 24.72
CA MET A 12 -33.84 25.62 25.51
C MET A 12 -34.09 24.62 26.66
N ILE A 13 -34.99 23.64 26.47
CA ILE A 13 -35.27 22.56 27.45
C ILE A 13 -35.39 21.20 26.73
N ALA A 14 -34.29 20.74 26.12
CA ALA A 14 -34.17 19.38 25.56
C ALA A 14 -32.71 18.91 25.31
N GLY A 15 -31.69 19.55 25.91
CA GLY A 15 -30.30 19.45 25.41
C GLY A 15 -29.17 19.29 26.43
N VAL A 16 -29.45 19.04 27.71
CA VAL A 16 -28.41 18.87 28.75
C VAL A 16 -28.82 17.78 29.74
N SER A 17 -28.55 16.50 29.44
CA SER A 17 -28.73 15.38 30.39
C SER A 17 -28.14 14.02 29.94
N PHE A 18 -26.92 13.96 29.37
CA PHE A 18 -26.23 12.65 29.20
C PHE A 18 -24.68 12.66 29.12
N ILE A 19 -23.98 13.48 29.91
CA ILE A 19 -22.50 13.39 30.05
C ILE A 19 -22.05 13.58 31.52
N VAL A 20 -22.37 12.62 32.39
CA VAL A 20 -21.71 12.47 33.73
C VAL A 20 -21.63 10.98 34.17
N VAL A 21 -20.93 10.14 33.40
CA VAL A 21 -20.42 8.84 33.87
C VAL A 21 -19.02 8.63 33.28
N ILE A 22 -18.13 7.96 34.03
CA ILE A 22 -16.67 7.82 33.82
C ILE A 22 -15.89 9.06 34.27
N GLY A 23 -15.16 8.95 35.39
CA GLY A 23 -14.27 10.03 35.85
C GLY A 23 -13.87 10.10 37.34
N ALA A 24 -14.16 9.10 38.18
CA ALA A 24 -13.81 9.17 39.61
C ALA A 24 -13.59 7.79 40.30
N MET A 25 -12.37 7.24 40.19
CA MET A 25 -11.82 6.33 41.21
C MET A 25 -10.27 6.32 41.15
N LEU A 26 -9.65 7.21 41.93
CA LEU A 26 -8.28 7.06 42.40
C LEU A 26 -8.11 7.86 43.70
N THR A 27 -7.10 7.52 44.49
CA THR A 27 -6.72 8.15 45.78
C THR A 27 -7.79 8.13 46.89
N ALA A 28 -7.72 7.09 47.72
CA ALA A 28 -7.98 7.19 49.17
C ALA A 28 -6.71 6.68 49.89
N LEU A 29 -6.45 7.18 51.11
CA LEU A 29 -5.14 7.06 51.76
C LEU A 29 -4.90 5.71 52.43
N ALA A 30 -3.62 5.38 52.63
CA ALA A 30 -3.17 4.32 53.53
C ALA A 30 -3.08 4.85 54.97
N GLU A 31 -3.38 4.00 55.96
CA GLU A 31 -2.64 3.88 57.22
C GLU A 31 -3.25 2.80 58.15
N THR A 32 -2.64 1.60 58.18
CA THR A 32 -2.37 0.82 59.40
C THR A 32 -1.29 -0.21 59.06
N GLY A 33 -0.13 -0.16 59.71
CA GLY A 33 0.94 -1.13 59.50
C GLY A 33 0.96 -2.19 60.59
N PHE A 34 1.16 -3.47 60.23
CA PHE A 34 1.61 -4.49 61.18
C PHE A 34 2.37 -5.64 60.49
N SER A 35 3.50 -6.03 61.08
CA SER A 35 4.37 -7.17 60.75
C SER A 35 5.49 -7.24 61.81
N PRO A 36 6.25 -8.34 61.97
CA PRO A 36 6.23 -9.60 61.21
C PRO A 36 6.05 -10.87 62.08
N ALA A 37 5.93 -12.05 61.44
CA ALA A 37 6.20 -13.37 62.03
C ALA A 37 6.59 -14.40 60.93
N GLN A 38 7.21 -15.52 61.30
CA GLN A 38 7.77 -16.53 60.36
C GLN A 38 7.24 -17.96 60.59
N ALA A 39 7.37 -18.79 59.55
CA ALA A 39 7.58 -20.25 59.56
C ALA A 39 6.38 -21.20 59.87
N GLY A 40 6.51 -22.46 59.39
CA GLY A 40 5.51 -23.53 59.42
C GLY A 40 4.72 -23.63 58.09
N SER A 41 4.85 -24.60 57.18
CA SER A 41 5.25 -26.03 57.19
C SER A 41 4.12 -27.04 57.43
N ALA A 42 3.51 -27.48 56.32
CA ALA A 42 2.85 -28.77 56.05
C ALA A 42 1.81 -29.36 57.02
N THR A 43 0.60 -29.61 56.49
CA THR A 43 0.06 -30.98 56.38
C THR A 43 -0.93 -31.14 55.21
N ASP A 44 -0.86 -32.33 54.62
CA ASP A 44 -1.80 -32.94 53.67
C ASP A 44 -3.17 -33.27 54.34
N THR A 45 -4.25 -33.24 53.56
CA THR A 45 -5.46 -34.05 53.79
C THR A 45 -6.16 -34.30 52.46
N THR A 46 -6.22 -35.56 52.03
CA THR A 46 -6.90 -36.01 50.81
C THR A 46 -8.30 -36.57 51.10
N ILE A 47 -9.24 -36.48 50.14
CA ILE A 47 -10.12 -37.59 49.68
C ILE A 47 -11.05 -37.10 48.54
N PRO A 48 -11.33 -37.93 47.49
CA PRO A 48 -12.12 -37.53 46.31
C PRO A 48 -13.59 -38.00 46.34
N ILE A 49 -14.39 -37.52 45.38
CA ILE A 49 -15.69 -38.10 44.97
C ILE A 49 -15.60 -38.53 43.50
N LEU A 50 -16.25 -39.65 43.14
CA LEU A 50 -15.93 -40.42 41.94
C LEU A 50 -17.19 -41.01 41.26
N ILE A 51 -17.25 -40.91 39.93
CA ILE A 51 -18.12 -41.63 38.98
C ILE A 51 -19.65 -41.39 39.07
N ALA A 52 -20.20 -40.96 37.93
CA ALA A 52 -21.37 -41.59 37.30
C ALA A 52 -21.09 -41.72 35.80
N THR A 53 -21.40 -42.87 35.18
CA THR A 53 -20.90 -43.25 33.85
C THR A 53 -22.02 -43.63 32.88
N THR A 54 -21.96 -43.12 31.64
CA THR A 54 -22.56 -43.78 30.47
C THR A 54 -21.61 -43.76 29.27
N ARG A 55 -21.52 -44.91 28.58
CA ARG A 55 -20.98 -45.02 27.20
C ARG A 55 -22.08 -44.56 26.23
N GLY A 56 -21.81 -44.06 25.02
CA GLY A 56 -20.56 -43.96 24.28
C GLY A 56 -20.59 -44.81 22.99
N SER A 57 -20.15 -44.23 21.87
CA SER A 57 -19.86 -44.97 20.62
C SER A 57 -18.89 -44.15 19.76
N ALA A 58 -18.16 -44.79 18.83
CA ALA A 58 -17.07 -44.17 18.08
C ALA A 58 -17.18 -44.44 16.57
N ALA A 59 -16.85 -43.43 15.74
CA ALA A 59 -16.58 -43.58 14.32
C ALA A 59 -15.74 -42.41 13.78
N THR A 60 -14.63 -42.72 13.11
CA THR A 60 -13.76 -41.82 12.32
C THR A 60 -12.94 -42.64 11.32
N PRO A 61 -12.44 -42.07 10.21
CA PRO A 61 -12.97 -40.99 9.36
C PRO A 61 -13.35 -41.61 7.96
N PRO A 62 -13.15 -41.04 6.74
CA PRO A 62 -12.04 -40.21 6.24
C PRO A 62 -12.45 -38.89 5.53
N SER A 63 -11.46 -38.17 5.00
CA SER A 63 -11.63 -36.96 4.19
C SER A 63 -11.94 -37.28 2.72
N ALA A 64 -12.83 -36.50 2.09
CA ALA A 64 -12.95 -36.37 0.64
C ALA A 64 -13.58 -35.02 0.24
N GLN A 65 -12.94 -34.31 -0.71
CA GLN A 65 -13.50 -33.16 -1.42
C GLN A 65 -13.79 -33.58 -2.87
N PRO A 66 -14.97 -33.25 -3.43
CA PRO A 66 -14.99 -32.83 -4.83
C PRO A 66 -15.96 -31.67 -5.16
N THR A 67 -15.44 -30.75 -5.96
CA THR A 67 -16.10 -30.15 -7.15
C THR A 67 -17.48 -29.50 -7.01
N ALA A 68 -17.52 -28.17 -7.20
CA ALA A 68 -18.71 -27.46 -7.68
C ALA A 68 -18.81 -27.56 -9.22
N THR A 69 -20.02 -27.74 -9.74
CA THR A 69 -20.30 -27.81 -11.18
C THR A 69 -20.43 -26.39 -11.78
N PRO A 70 -19.84 -26.09 -12.95
CA PRO A 70 -20.13 -24.85 -13.67
C PRO A 70 -21.55 -24.86 -14.26
N LEU A 71 -22.23 -23.72 -14.25
CA LEU A 71 -23.43 -23.52 -15.07
C LEU A 71 -23.02 -22.84 -16.40
N GLU A 72 -23.53 -23.37 -17.51
CA GLU A 72 -23.39 -22.78 -18.83
C GLU A 72 -24.23 -21.49 -18.96
N ASN A 73 -23.76 -20.55 -19.77
CA ASN A 73 -24.61 -19.55 -20.42
C ASN A 73 -24.06 -19.28 -21.84
N PRO A 74 -24.87 -19.37 -22.91
CA PRO A 74 -24.37 -19.46 -24.28
C PRO A 74 -24.11 -18.12 -24.98
N ASP A 75 -23.28 -18.25 -26.02
CA ASP A 75 -23.01 -17.40 -27.19
C ASP A 75 -23.79 -16.10 -27.43
N LEU A 76 -23.02 -15.07 -27.82
CA LEU A 76 -23.34 -14.28 -29.02
C LEU A 76 -22.09 -14.12 -29.91
N PRO A 77 -22.23 -14.06 -31.25
CA PRO A 77 -21.14 -14.35 -32.18
C PRO A 77 -20.32 -13.13 -32.62
N VAL A 78 -19.08 -13.38 -33.08
CA VAL A 78 -18.25 -12.40 -33.80
C VAL A 78 -17.91 -12.89 -35.21
N THR A 79 -18.33 -12.13 -36.22
CA THR A 79 -17.95 -12.31 -37.63
C THR A 79 -16.89 -11.31 -38.07
N PRO A 80 -15.86 -11.74 -38.82
CA PRO A 80 -15.04 -10.85 -39.63
C PRO A 80 -15.20 -11.16 -41.13
N THR A 81 -15.40 -10.12 -41.96
CA THR A 81 -15.35 -10.21 -43.42
C THR A 81 -14.62 -9.00 -44.02
N SER A 82 -13.77 -9.29 -45.02
CA SER A 82 -12.81 -8.39 -45.70
C SER A 82 -13.40 -7.18 -46.43
N ALA A 83 -12.66 -6.06 -46.44
CA ALA A 83 -12.30 -5.33 -47.68
C ALA A 83 -11.13 -4.32 -47.48
N GLU A 84 -10.17 -4.32 -48.43
CA GLU A 84 -9.12 -3.32 -48.74
C GLU A 84 -9.60 -2.53 -50.01
N PRO A 85 -9.12 -1.31 -50.44
CA PRO A 85 -7.83 -0.60 -50.27
C PRO A 85 -7.96 0.89 -49.84
N ALA A 86 -6.98 1.83 -49.87
CA ALA A 86 -5.63 1.99 -50.46
C ALA A 86 -4.87 3.15 -49.71
N THR A 87 -3.61 3.57 -49.91
CA THR A 87 -2.42 3.14 -50.71
C THR A 87 -1.14 3.86 -50.18
N SER A 88 0.04 3.22 -50.27
CA SER A 88 1.40 3.86 -50.37
C SER A 88 1.94 4.62 -49.13
N THR A 89 3.22 4.63 -48.73
CA THR A 89 4.50 4.01 -49.16
C THR A 89 5.26 3.55 -47.86
N SER A 90 6.54 3.12 -47.75
CA SER A 90 7.72 3.08 -48.64
C SER A 90 8.82 2.12 -48.10
N SER A 91 9.83 1.85 -48.93
CA SER A 91 11.30 1.81 -48.66
C SER A 91 11.83 1.38 -47.26
N VAL A 92 12.78 0.43 -47.10
CA VAL A 92 13.63 -0.31 -48.07
C VAL A 92 13.79 -1.78 -47.63
N VAL A 93 13.93 -2.71 -48.59
CA VAL A 93 14.09 -4.16 -48.37
C VAL A 93 15.57 -4.56 -48.23
N SER A 94 15.85 -5.55 -47.37
CA SER A 94 17.14 -6.24 -47.28
C SER A 94 17.21 -7.41 -48.28
N ILE A 95 18.31 -7.55 -49.01
CA ILE A 95 18.62 -8.74 -49.82
C ILE A 95 20.08 -9.16 -49.69
N SER A 96 20.29 -10.46 -49.47
CA SER A 96 21.57 -11.14 -49.70
C SER A 96 21.81 -11.34 -51.20
N PRO A 97 23.07 -11.53 -51.62
CA PRO A 97 23.39 -12.39 -52.76
C PRO A 97 24.20 -13.61 -52.35
N THR A 98 23.86 -14.76 -52.95
CA THR A 98 24.56 -16.04 -52.77
C THR A 98 25.79 -16.14 -53.69
N SER A 99 26.71 -17.06 -53.39
CA SER A 99 27.93 -17.34 -54.14
C SER A 99 27.70 -17.61 -55.63
N SER A 100 28.64 -17.15 -56.46
CA SER A 100 28.93 -17.74 -57.78
C SER A 100 30.38 -17.45 -58.19
N SER A 101 31.03 -18.41 -58.83
CA SER A 101 32.45 -18.37 -59.18
C SER A 101 32.67 -18.09 -60.66
N VAL A 102 33.64 -17.24 -60.98
CA VAL A 102 34.32 -17.23 -62.28
C VAL A 102 35.80 -16.96 -62.08
N THR A 103 36.64 -17.73 -62.78
CA THR A 103 38.10 -17.63 -62.71
C THR A 103 38.65 -17.04 -64.01
N PRO A 104 39.20 -15.82 -64.01
CA PRO A 104 40.02 -15.32 -65.10
C PRO A 104 41.49 -15.70 -64.85
N SER A 105 42.01 -16.69 -65.58
CA SER A 105 43.45 -16.94 -65.64
C SER A 105 44.10 -15.95 -66.60
N ALA A 106 44.87 -15.00 -66.08
CA ALA A 106 45.61 -14.03 -66.88
C ALA A 106 46.96 -13.67 -66.23
N THR A 107 48.04 -14.22 -66.80
CA THR A 107 49.44 -13.73 -66.79
C THR A 107 49.91 -12.85 -65.63
N VAL A 108 50.83 -13.38 -64.82
CA VAL A 108 51.66 -12.59 -63.90
C VAL A 108 52.58 -11.66 -64.72
N GLN A 109 52.17 -10.42 -64.95
CA GLN A 109 53.13 -9.35 -65.22
C GLN A 109 53.84 -9.00 -63.91
N ALA A 110 55.15 -9.22 -63.88
CA ALA A 110 55.98 -8.82 -62.75
C ALA A 110 56.15 -7.29 -62.73
N THR A 111 55.17 -6.58 -62.16
CA THR A 111 55.32 -5.17 -61.79
C THR A 111 56.55 -5.06 -60.89
N GLN A 112 57.54 -4.28 -61.34
CA GLN A 112 58.79 -4.09 -60.60
C GLN A 112 58.48 -3.70 -59.15
N VAL A 113 59.09 -4.40 -58.19
CA VAL A 113 59.08 -3.95 -56.79
C VAL A 113 59.72 -2.57 -56.75
N LYS A 114 58.88 -1.54 -56.58
CA LYS A 114 59.30 -0.15 -56.44
C LYS A 114 59.95 0.02 -55.08
N THR A 115 61.18 -0.48 -54.97
CA THR A 115 62.00 -0.46 -53.76
C THR A 115 62.13 0.99 -53.31
N CYS A 116 61.50 1.33 -52.19
CA CYS A 116 61.59 2.67 -51.66
C CYS A 116 63.03 2.89 -51.19
N THR A 117 63.81 3.67 -51.93
CA THR A 117 65.21 3.94 -51.63
C THR A 117 65.32 4.57 -50.25
N GLN A 118 66.19 4.02 -49.41
CA GLN A 118 66.43 4.50 -48.05
C GLN A 118 66.67 6.02 -48.04
N PRO A 119 65.84 6.83 -47.37
CA PRO A 119 66.09 8.26 -47.25
C PRO A 119 67.41 8.51 -46.51
N LEU A 120 68.14 9.55 -46.91
CA LEU A 120 69.47 9.82 -46.34
C LEU A 120 69.37 10.07 -44.82
N GLY A 121 70.18 9.37 -44.04
CA GLY A 121 70.16 9.46 -42.58
C GLY A 121 68.99 8.73 -41.90
N TRP A 122 68.29 7.83 -42.60
CA TRP A 122 67.26 6.95 -42.02
C TRP A 122 67.82 5.54 -41.78
N THR A 123 67.17 4.76 -40.91
CA THR A 123 67.55 3.40 -40.50
C THR A 123 66.35 2.45 -40.57
N THR A 124 66.58 1.14 -40.48
CA THR A 124 65.53 0.11 -40.62
C THR A 124 64.86 -0.22 -39.29
N TYR A 125 63.54 -0.11 -39.23
CA TYR A 125 62.70 -0.64 -38.15
C TYR A 125 61.89 -1.85 -38.64
N THR A 126 61.78 -2.89 -37.82
CA THR A 126 60.89 -4.03 -38.08
C THR A 126 59.62 -3.90 -37.24
N VAL A 127 58.47 -3.77 -37.89
CA VAL A 127 57.14 -3.60 -37.27
C VAL A 127 56.81 -4.77 -36.35
N LYS A 128 56.38 -4.48 -35.11
CA LYS A 128 56.03 -5.47 -34.08
C LYS A 128 54.51 -5.59 -33.90
N SER A 129 54.06 -6.62 -33.18
CA SER A 129 52.64 -6.74 -32.83
C SER A 129 52.20 -5.56 -31.97
N GLY A 130 51.06 -4.96 -32.31
CA GLY A 130 50.54 -3.75 -31.67
C GLY A 130 51.13 -2.43 -32.18
N ASP A 131 52.13 -2.43 -33.07
CA ASP A 131 52.63 -1.18 -33.66
C ASP A 131 51.60 -0.57 -34.64
N THR A 132 51.53 0.76 -34.64
CA THR A 132 50.82 1.56 -35.65
C THR A 132 51.80 2.52 -36.30
N LEU A 133 51.50 3.01 -37.51
CA LEU A 133 52.37 4.00 -38.16
C LEU A 133 52.47 5.31 -37.35
N TYR A 134 51.47 5.60 -36.50
CA TYR A 134 51.48 6.69 -35.53
C TYR A 134 52.43 6.43 -34.35
N SER A 135 52.35 5.27 -33.70
CA SER A 135 53.25 4.95 -32.56
C SER A 135 54.72 4.86 -33.00
N ILE A 136 55.00 4.38 -34.21
CA ILE A 136 56.34 4.40 -34.81
C ILE A 136 56.78 5.84 -35.10
N ALA A 137 55.91 6.69 -35.67
CA ALA A 137 56.24 8.10 -35.95
C ALA A 137 56.65 8.85 -34.67
N ILE A 138 55.86 8.75 -33.61
CA ILE A 138 56.17 9.37 -32.30
C ILE A 138 57.51 8.83 -31.75
N ARG A 139 57.72 7.51 -31.77
CA ARG A 139 58.95 6.86 -31.28
C ARG A 139 60.23 7.36 -31.94
N TYR A 140 60.18 7.70 -33.22
CA TYR A 140 61.31 8.19 -34.01
C TYR A 140 61.27 9.71 -34.27
N GLN A 141 60.49 10.46 -33.46
CA GLN A 141 60.35 11.92 -33.53
C GLN A 141 60.03 12.42 -34.95
N SER A 142 59.12 11.72 -35.61
CA SER A 142 58.70 11.91 -36.99
C SER A 142 57.18 12.08 -37.10
N THR A 143 56.66 12.30 -38.30
CA THR A 143 55.22 12.35 -38.57
C THR A 143 54.77 11.15 -39.39
N VAL A 144 53.48 10.80 -39.29
CA VAL A 144 52.88 9.72 -40.12
C VAL A 144 53.09 10.02 -41.61
N ALA A 145 52.90 11.27 -42.03
CA ALA A 145 53.14 11.69 -43.41
C ALA A 145 54.61 11.53 -43.83
N ALA A 146 55.57 11.90 -42.98
CA ALA A 146 56.99 11.70 -43.27
C ALA A 146 57.35 10.21 -43.41
N LEU A 147 56.84 9.35 -42.52
CA LEU A 147 57.02 7.90 -42.66
C LEU A 147 56.34 7.35 -43.92
N GLN A 148 55.16 7.85 -44.30
CA GLN A 148 54.47 7.42 -45.53
C GLN A 148 55.24 7.79 -46.79
N VAL A 149 55.83 8.99 -46.84
CA VAL A 149 56.71 9.41 -47.95
C VAL A 149 58.00 8.59 -47.97
N GLY A 150 58.71 8.50 -46.84
CA GLY A 150 59.98 7.77 -46.71
C GLY A 150 59.88 6.25 -46.90
N ASN A 151 58.66 5.69 -46.91
CA ASN A 151 58.38 4.28 -47.18
C ASN A 151 57.51 4.04 -48.43
N CYS A 152 57.25 5.09 -49.22
CA CYS A 152 56.48 5.01 -50.46
C CYS A 152 55.06 4.42 -50.28
N LEU A 153 54.46 4.58 -49.10
CA LEU A 153 53.21 3.92 -48.67
C LEU A 153 51.93 4.48 -49.32
N GLY A 154 52.04 5.47 -50.23
CA GLY A 154 50.88 6.00 -50.97
C GLY A 154 49.73 6.54 -50.11
N GLY A 155 50.02 6.94 -48.86
CA GLY A 155 49.01 7.40 -47.90
C GLY A 155 48.38 6.31 -47.03
N THR A 156 48.73 5.02 -47.15
CA THR A 156 48.23 4.00 -46.21
C THR A 156 48.83 4.16 -44.81
N THR A 157 48.00 3.96 -43.79
CA THR A 157 48.43 3.80 -42.39
C THR A 157 48.50 2.34 -41.95
N LYS A 158 48.02 1.41 -42.79
CA LYS A 158 48.05 -0.03 -42.54
C LYS A 158 49.46 -0.57 -42.73
N ILE A 159 49.99 -1.18 -41.68
CA ILE A 159 51.27 -1.90 -41.64
C ILE A 159 51.02 -3.28 -41.01
N ILE A 160 51.83 -4.28 -41.35
CA ILE A 160 51.73 -5.62 -40.75
C ILE A 160 53.03 -5.98 -40.02
N THR A 161 52.90 -6.86 -39.03
CA THR A 161 54.02 -7.37 -38.23
C THR A 161 55.08 -8.03 -39.11
N GLY A 162 56.35 -7.70 -38.90
CA GLY A 162 57.48 -8.19 -39.68
C GLY A 162 57.86 -7.35 -40.91
N TRP A 163 57.04 -6.37 -41.31
CA TRP A 163 57.46 -5.40 -42.34
C TRP A 163 58.66 -4.58 -41.88
N LYS A 164 59.57 -4.30 -42.82
CA LYS A 164 60.69 -3.37 -42.64
C LYS A 164 60.27 -2.00 -43.14
N LEU A 165 60.38 -1.00 -42.28
CA LEU A 165 60.16 0.41 -42.59
C LEU A 165 61.46 1.19 -42.37
N TRP A 166 61.75 2.14 -43.25
CA TRP A 166 62.69 3.21 -42.97
C TRP A 166 62.10 4.18 -41.94
N VAL A 167 62.89 4.58 -40.95
CA VAL A 167 62.58 5.61 -39.95
C VAL A 167 63.78 6.54 -39.78
N PRO A 168 63.63 7.81 -39.39
CA PRO A 168 64.79 8.69 -39.15
C PRO A 168 65.78 8.07 -38.15
N ASN A 169 67.09 8.27 -38.35
CA ASN A 169 68.11 7.82 -37.40
C ASN A 169 68.21 8.72 -36.15
N ASN A 170 67.08 9.29 -35.72
CA ASN A 170 66.89 9.96 -34.44
C ASN A 170 66.79 8.88 -33.37
N ALA A 171 67.95 8.35 -32.96
CA ALA A 171 68.07 7.15 -32.15
C ALA A 171 67.35 7.29 -30.80
N THR A 172 66.19 6.63 -30.70
CA THR A 172 65.56 6.22 -29.44
C THR A 172 65.44 7.30 -28.35
N ILE A 173 64.25 7.92 -28.30
CA ILE A 173 63.50 7.71 -27.06
C ILE A 173 63.21 6.21 -26.94
N THR A 174 64.13 5.51 -26.29
CA THR A 174 63.76 4.32 -25.52
C THR A 174 62.59 4.75 -24.64
N PRO A 175 61.55 3.91 -24.44
CA PRO A 175 60.68 4.10 -23.30
C PRO A 175 61.55 3.91 -22.05
N SER A 176 62.19 5.02 -21.62
CA SER A 176 62.52 5.21 -20.24
C SER A 176 61.26 4.82 -19.49
N GLN A 177 61.40 3.93 -18.52
CA GLN A 177 60.37 3.84 -17.52
C GLN A 177 60.42 5.18 -16.80
N THR A 178 59.58 6.13 -17.22
CA THR A 178 58.96 7.07 -16.29
C THR A 178 58.64 6.22 -15.08
N PRO A 179 59.26 6.47 -13.92
CA PRO A 179 59.05 5.60 -12.78
C PRO A 179 57.54 5.61 -12.54
N VAL A 180 56.90 4.44 -12.75
CA VAL A 180 55.50 4.24 -12.36
C VAL A 180 55.47 4.70 -10.91
N PRO A 181 54.78 5.80 -10.57
CA PRO A 181 55.02 6.53 -9.33
C PRO A 181 54.85 5.53 -8.19
N SER A 182 55.99 5.18 -7.56
CA SER A 182 56.16 3.89 -6.88
C SER A 182 55.01 3.71 -5.91
N LEU A 183 54.12 2.75 -6.18
CA LEU A 183 52.70 2.85 -5.80
C LEU A 183 52.57 3.08 -4.29
N THR A 184 52.49 4.37 -3.90
CA THR A 184 52.46 4.79 -2.50
C THR A 184 51.10 4.41 -1.97
N LYS A 185 51.03 3.18 -1.45
CA LYS A 185 49.84 2.48 -0.96
C LYS A 185 48.80 3.48 -0.49
N ALA A 186 47.75 3.65 -1.30
CA ALA A 186 46.77 4.71 -1.11
C ALA A 186 46.28 4.69 0.34
N VAL A 187 46.39 5.83 1.03
CA VAL A 187 45.95 5.94 2.42
C VAL A 187 44.43 6.05 2.41
N CYS A 188 43.80 4.89 2.39
CA CYS A 188 42.36 4.73 2.40
C CYS A 188 41.83 4.90 3.82
N TYR A 189 40.82 5.75 3.96
CA TYR A 189 40.08 5.96 5.20
C TYR A 189 38.69 5.33 5.07
N THR A 190 38.21 4.70 6.13
CA THR A 190 36.87 4.08 6.14
C THR A 190 35.80 5.12 6.43
N LEU A 191 34.71 5.07 5.65
CA LEU A 191 33.50 5.85 5.87
C LEU A 191 32.41 4.96 6.48
N THR A 192 32.17 5.09 7.77
CA THR A 192 31.11 4.36 8.47
C THR A 192 29.78 5.07 8.28
N LEU A 193 28.83 4.41 7.62
CA LEU A 193 27.46 4.91 7.44
C LEU A 193 26.54 4.38 8.54
N SER A 194 25.61 5.21 9.00
CA SER A 194 24.54 4.80 9.92
C SER A 194 23.23 5.56 9.65
N ILE A 195 22.15 5.13 10.30
CA ILE A 195 20.83 5.76 10.24
C ILE A 195 20.24 5.88 11.65
N VAL A 196 19.40 6.88 11.86
CA VAL A 196 18.54 7.05 13.05
C VAL A 196 17.09 7.21 12.58
N GLY A 197 16.13 6.61 13.29
CA GLY A 197 14.74 6.53 12.82
C GLY A 197 14.53 5.41 11.79
N ASN A 198 13.44 5.46 11.03
CA ASN A 198 13.04 4.37 10.12
C ASN A 198 13.30 4.69 8.64
N GLY A 199 14.06 3.82 7.98
CA GLY A 199 14.40 3.90 6.57
C GLY A 199 15.46 2.86 6.18
N SER A 200 15.83 2.82 4.90
CA SER A 200 16.92 1.98 4.42
C SER A 200 18.29 2.56 4.81
N GLN A 201 19.30 1.69 4.83
CA GLN A 201 20.70 2.09 4.94
C GLN A 201 21.12 3.04 3.82
N LEU A 202 22.04 3.95 4.14
CA LEU A 202 22.61 4.90 3.18
C LEU A 202 23.40 4.16 2.09
N THR A 203 23.25 4.60 0.84
CA THR A 203 24.10 4.14 -0.27
C THR A 203 25.10 5.23 -0.66
N ALA A 204 26.31 4.82 -1.05
CA ALA A 204 27.41 5.69 -1.43
C ALA A 204 27.75 5.56 -2.93
N ALA A 205 28.03 6.68 -3.58
CA ALA A 205 28.48 6.76 -4.97
C ALA A 205 29.67 7.74 -5.10
N PRO A 206 30.87 7.27 -5.49
CA PRO A 206 31.24 5.87 -5.75
C PRO A 206 31.16 5.01 -4.46
N GLN A 207 31.22 3.68 -4.61
CA GLN A 207 31.22 2.74 -3.47
C GLN A 207 32.56 2.65 -2.73
N LYS A 208 33.64 3.15 -3.35
CA LYS A 208 35.02 3.22 -2.85
C LYS A 208 35.87 4.07 -3.78
N SER A 209 37.05 4.51 -3.34
CA SER A 209 38.09 5.01 -4.25
C SER A 209 38.86 3.86 -4.92
N GLU A 210 39.59 4.18 -5.99
CA GLU A 210 40.57 3.26 -6.59
C GLU A 210 41.66 2.85 -5.58
N GLY A 211 42.16 1.63 -5.68
CA GLY A 211 43.11 1.05 -4.71
C GLY A 211 42.53 0.68 -3.33
N CYS A 212 41.35 1.19 -2.97
CA CYS A 212 40.73 0.96 -1.66
C CYS A 212 39.80 -0.27 -1.59
N THR A 213 39.46 -0.67 -0.37
CA THR A 213 38.38 -1.61 -0.02
C THR A 213 37.00 -0.95 -0.13
N ASN A 214 35.91 -1.73 -0.15
CA ASN A 214 34.55 -1.17 -0.22
C ASN A 214 34.26 -0.27 1.00
N GLY A 215 33.54 0.84 0.79
CA GLY A 215 33.27 1.83 1.84
C GLY A 215 34.52 2.56 2.35
N SER A 216 35.64 2.52 1.61
CA SER A 216 36.88 3.21 1.97
C SER A 216 37.39 4.06 0.80
N TYR A 217 37.93 5.24 1.13
CA TYR A 217 38.17 6.32 0.18
C TYR A 217 39.48 7.05 0.47
N VAL A 218 40.06 7.70 -0.53
CA VAL A 218 41.22 8.60 -0.34
C VAL A 218 40.76 9.97 0.16
N SER A 219 41.63 10.69 0.89
CA SER A 219 41.33 12.05 1.35
C SER A 219 41.07 12.99 0.16
N GLY A 220 40.03 13.81 0.26
CA GLY A 220 39.59 14.75 -0.78
C GLY A 220 38.57 14.19 -1.77
N GLU A 221 38.34 12.87 -1.80
CA GLU A 221 37.32 12.24 -2.64
C GLU A 221 35.91 12.72 -2.26
N LYS A 222 35.07 13.04 -3.25
CA LYS A 222 33.67 13.42 -3.02
C LYS A 222 32.72 12.24 -3.17
N VAL A 223 32.28 11.71 -2.04
CA VAL A 223 31.31 10.61 -1.96
C VAL A 223 29.91 11.19 -1.87
N THR A 224 29.04 10.86 -2.83
CA THR A 224 27.60 11.19 -2.76
C THR A 224 26.89 10.14 -1.93
N LEU A 225 26.15 10.56 -0.91
CA LEU A 225 25.30 9.72 -0.09
C LEU A 225 23.84 9.87 -0.52
N THR A 226 23.11 8.76 -0.61
CA THR A 226 21.66 8.75 -0.88
C THR A 226 20.93 8.09 0.28
N ALA A 227 19.94 8.80 0.81
CA ALA A 227 19.03 8.32 1.84
C ALA A 227 17.72 7.78 1.23
N SER A 228 17.02 6.96 2.00
CA SER A 228 15.72 6.39 1.62
C SER A 228 14.89 6.18 2.88
N ALA A 229 14.15 7.19 3.28
CA ALA A 229 13.23 7.13 4.42
C ALA A 229 12.16 6.04 4.20
N ALA A 230 11.63 5.48 5.29
CA ALA A 230 10.48 4.59 5.22
C ALA A 230 9.21 5.33 4.74
N ALA A 231 8.19 4.59 4.32
CA ALA A 231 6.92 5.20 3.91
C ALA A 231 6.32 6.04 5.05
N GLY A 232 5.98 7.30 4.76
CA GLY A 232 5.51 8.28 5.74
C GLY A 232 6.59 8.98 6.58
N TRP A 233 7.86 8.53 6.53
CA TRP A 233 8.97 9.17 7.23
C TRP A 233 9.67 10.20 6.34
N THR A 234 10.30 11.20 6.97
CA THR A 234 11.00 12.30 6.27
C THR A 234 12.47 12.38 6.68
N ILE A 235 13.32 13.09 5.92
CA ILE A 235 14.72 13.34 6.28
C ILE A 235 14.78 14.63 7.11
N GLY A 236 15.15 14.53 8.38
CA GLY A 236 15.25 15.68 9.29
C GLY A 236 16.62 16.36 9.28
N SER A 237 17.70 15.57 9.24
CA SER A 237 19.07 16.10 9.27
C SER A 237 20.09 15.05 8.82
N TRP A 238 21.29 15.52 8.49
CA TRP A 238 22.48 14.68 8.33
C TRP A 238 23.53 15.04 9.38
N THR A 239 24.46 14.12 9.65
CA THR A 239 25.67 14.39 10.43
C THR A 239 26.87 13.80 9.71
N GLY A 240 28.04 14.43 9.86
CA GLY A 240 29.27 13.99 9.16
C GLY A 240 29.26 14.21 7.64
N THR A 241 28.45 15.14 7.14
CA THR A 241 28.34 15.50 5.72
C THR A 241 28.79 16.93 5.45
N ASP A 242 29.01 17.25 4.18
CA ASP A 242 29.34 18.59 3.69
C ASP A 242 28.21 19.60 3.98
N ASN A 243 26.95 19.14 4.12
CA ASN A 243 25.82 19.94 4.56
C ASN A 243 24.91 19.18 5.55
N ASN A 244 25.24 19.28 6.85
CA ASN A 244 24.47 18.62 7.92
C ASN A 244 23.02 19.13 8.09
N SER A 245 22.71 20.35 7.64
CA SER A 245 21.35 20.92 7.69
C SER A 245 20.48 20.58 6.47
N SER A 246 20.95 19.71 5.56
CA SER A 246 20.14 19.24 4.43
C SER A 246 18.94 18.40 4.90
N THR A 247 17.79 18.58 4.25
CA THR A 247 16.63 17.67 4.31
C THR A 247 16.43 16.92 2.99
N VAL A 248 17.37 17.06 2.05
CA VAL A 248 17.29 16.49 0.70
C VAL A 248 17.69 15.01 0.72
N LYS A 249 17.13 14.24 -0.23
CA LYS A 249 17.41 12.79 -0.40
C LYS A 249 18.89 12.46 -0.61
N THR A 250 19.66 13.39 -1.16
CA THR A 250 21.10 13.25 -1.40
C THR A 250 21.90 14.30 -0.66
N ASN A 251 23.14 13.93 -0.30
CA ASN A 251 24.13 14.79 0.35
C ASN A 251 25.54 14.35 -0.09
N THR A 252 26.59 15.09 0.27
CA THR A 252 27.97 14.71 -0.04
C THR A 252 28.86 14.62 1.20
N VAL A 253 29.92 13.83 1.10
CA VAL A 253 31.04 13.79 2.04
C VAL A 253 32.31 14.00 1.23
N THR A 254 33.00 15.12 1.46
CA THR A 254 34.37 15.31 1.02
C THR A 254 35.29 14.63 2.03
N MET A 255 35.84 13.46 1.68
CA MET A 255 36.46 12.55 2.64
C MET A 255 37.67 13.20 3.35
N PRO A 256 37.72 13.25 4.69
CA PRO A 256 38.86 13.81 5.41
C PRO A 256 40.04 12.83 5.48
N ALA A 257 41.22 13.33 5.88
CA ALA A 257 42.43 12.54 6.09
C ALA A 257 42.41 11.70 7.40
N LYS A 258 41.25 11.11 7.72
CA LYS A 258 41.01 10.23 8.87
C LYS A 258 39.78 9.35 8.62
N ASN A 259 39.65 8.24 9.34
CA ASN A 259 38.39 7.49 9.38
C ASN A 259 37.26 8.41 9.85
N HIS A 260 36.10 8.26 9.21
CA HIS A 260 35.01 9.22 9.30
C HIS A 260 33.67 8.49 9.38
N SER A 261 32.65 9.15 9.94
CA SER A 261 31.30 8.62 10.01
C SER A 261 30.29 9.64 9.51
N ALA A 262 29.26 9.15 8.82
CA ALA A 262 28.14 9.95 8.35
C ALA A 262 26.82 9.26 8.70
N SER A 263 25.82 10.03 9.10
CA SER A 263 24.51 9.52 9.51
C SER A 263 23.38 10.37 8.96
N VAL A 264 22.21 9.77 8.76
CA VAL A 264 20.96 10.48 8.46
C VAL A 264 19.93 10.22 9.56
N THR A 265 19.25 11.28 9.99
CA THR A 265 18.13 11.20 10.93
C THR A 265 16.83 11.26 10.16
N TYR A 266 16.08 10.16 10.16
CA TYR A 266 14.72 10.10 9.67
C TYR A 266 13.75 10.53 10.79
N LEU A 267 12.78 11.39 10.47
CA LEU A 267 11.73 11.84 11.38
C LEU A 267 10.42 11.09 11.11
N ALA A 268 9.76 10.69 12.20
CA ALA A 268 8.45 10.06 12.16
C ALA A 268 7.37 11.08 11.72
N PRO A 269 6.29 10.63 11.05
CA PRO A 269 5.13 11.48 10.80
C PRO A 269 4.39 11.84 12.09
N THR A 270 3.70 12.98 12.09
CA THR A 270 2.72 13.31 13.12
C THR A 270 1.42 12.57 12.82
N CYS A 271 1.06 11.63 13.70
CA CYS A 271 -0.12 10.79 13.57
C CYS A 271 -1.16 11.15 14.64
N TYR A 272 -2.44 11.10 14.26
CA TYR A 272 -3.59 11.38 15.13
C TYR A 272 -4.46 10.13 15.24
N THR A 273 -5.05 9.90 16.40
CA THR A 273 -5.96 8.76 16.64
C THR A 273 -7.34 9.04 16.06
N LEU A 274 -7.87 8.09 15.28
CA LEU A 274 -9.29 8.03 14.95
C LEU A 274 -9.97 7.00 15.85
N THR A 275 -10.81 7.47 16.77
CA THR A 275 -11.67 6.58 17.56
C THR A 275 -12.97 6.32 16.79
N ILE A 276 -13.32 5.05 16.66
CA ILE A 276 -14.56 4.58 16.07
C ILE A 276 -15.53 4.13 17.18
N SER A 277 -16.83 4.26 16.93
CA SER A 277 -17.90 3.78 17.81
C SER A 277 -19.21 3.54 17.03
N HIS A 278 -20.21 2.94 17.68
CA HIS A 278 -21.58 2.86 17.19
C HIS A 278 -22.62 3.06 18.29
N THR A 279 -23.88 3.26 17.90
CA THR A 279 -25.06 3.21 18.77
C THR A 279 -26.20 2.43 18.09
N GLY A 280 -27.10 1.81 18.85
CA GLY A 280 -28.09 0.86 18.31
C GLY A 280 -27.51 -0.54 18.05
N SER A 281 -28.21 -1.39 17.31
CA SER A 281 -27.78 -2.78 17.07
C SER A 281 -26.95 -2.94 15.79
N GLY A 282 -25.66 -3.18 15.96
CA GLY A 282 -24.72 -3.50 14.89
C GLY A 282 -23.32 -3.74 15.45
N GLY A 283 -22.30 -3.60 14.60
CA GLY A 283 -20.90 -3.49 15.02
C GLY A 283 -20.35 -2.07 14.83
N ASP A 284 -19.18 -1.81 15.41
CA ASP A 284 -18.36 -0.65 15.07
C ASP A 284 -17.99 -0.70 13.57
N PRO A 285 -18.07 0.43 12.83
CA PRO A 285 -17.79 0.43 11.40
C PRO A 285 -16.30 0.13 11.12
N THR A 286 -16.03 -0.71 10.13
CA THR A 286 -14.65 -1.02 9.71
C THR A 286 -14.02 0.16 8.98
N VAL A 287 -12.71 0.33 9.13
CA VAL A 287 -11.90 1.38 8.50
C VAL A 287 -11.17 0.83 7.27
N SER A 288 -10.86 1.71 6.31
CA SER A 288 -9.87 1.42 5.27
C SER A 288 -9.24 2.71 4.71
N PRO A 289 -7.91 2.88 4.70
CA PRO A 289 -6.89 1.96 5.24
C PRO A 289 -6.93 1.86 6.78
N ASP A 290 -6.22 0.90 7.37
CA ASP A 290 -6.17 0.69 8.84
C ASP A 290 -5.32 1.73 9.58
N ASN A 291 -4.39 2.37 8.86
CA ASN A 291 -3.56 3.49 9.30
C ASN A 291 -2.92 4.19 8.10
N SER A 292 -2.45 5.42 8.29
CA SER A 292 -1.56 6.07 7.32
C SER A 292 -0.17 5.41 7.29
N ALA A 293 0.58 5.62 6.20
CA ALA A 293 1.97 5.19 6.12
C ALA A 293 2.82 5.81 7.26
N GLY A 294 3.66 5.00 7.90
CA GLY A 294 4.53 5.42 9.00
C GLY A 294 3.83 5.62 10.35
N CYS A 295 2.50 5.51 10.41
CA CYS A 295 1.69 5.55 11.62
C CYS A 295 1.36 4.14 12.14
N SER A 296 0.93 4.04 13.40
CA SER A 296 0.41 2.80 14.00
C SER A 296 -1.05 2.55 13.61
N THR A 297 -1.52 1.31 13.65
CA THR A 297 -2.93 0.92 13.43
C THR A 297 -3.90 1.81 14.23
N GLY A 298 -4.96 2.29 13.58
CA GLY A 298 -5.92 3.25 14.15
C GLY A 298 -5.42 4.70 14.23
N THR A 299 -4.23 5.01 13.71
CA THR A 299 -3.67 6.37 13.67
C THR A 299 -3.25 6.81 12.28
N TYR A 300 -3.47 8.08 11.98
CA TYR A 300 -3.47 8.62 10.62
C TYR A 300 -2.82 10.00 10.54
N GLN A 301 -2.25 10.32 9.39
CA GLN A 301 -1.73 11.66 9.10
C GLN A 301 -2.88 12.61 8.73
N ALA A 302 -2.73 13.90 9.02
CA ALA A 302 -3.74 14.89 8.64
C ALA A 302 -3.90 14.96 7.11
N GLY A 303 -5.14 14.96 6.64
CA GLY A 303 -5.49 14.93 5.22
C GLY A 303 -5.67 13.54 4.61
N GLU A 304 -5.38 12.46 5.35
CA GLU A 304 -5.68 11.09 4.91
C GLU A 304 -7.20 10.91 4.68
N LYS A 305 -7.60 10.25 3.59
CA LYS A 305 -9.00 9.89 3.36
C LYS A 305 -9.24 8.45 3.79
N ILE A 306 -10.02 8.30 4.87
CA ILE A 306 -10.34 7.03 5.49
C ILE A 306 -11.79 6.69 5.13
N THR A 307 -12.04 5.49 4.59
CA THR A 307 -13.38 4.98 4.31
C THR A 307 -13.90 4.26 5.55
N LEU A 308 -15.17 4.48 5.90
CA LEU A 308 -15.87 3.77 6.98
C LEU A 308 -16.95 2.88 6.38
N THR A 309 -17.08 1.64 6.86
CA THR A 309 -18.14 0.70 6.44
C THR A 309 -18.88 0.14 7.65
N ALA A 310 -20.16 0.51 7.78
CA ALA A 310 -21.03 0.08 8.86
C ALA A 310 -21.57 -1.34 8.65
N SER A 311 -21.77 -2.04 9.77
CA SER A 311 -22.32 -3.40 9.83
C SER A 311 -23.53 -3.41 10.77
N PRO A 312 -24.72 -2.94 10.33
CA PRO A 312 -25.95 -3.09 11.10
C PRO A 312 -26.29 -4.57 11.30
N ASN A 313 -26.94 -4.90 12.41
CA ASN A 313 -27.49 -6.25 12.63
C ASN A 313 -28.77 -6.48 11.79
N LEU A 314 -29.20 -7.74 11.67
CA LEU A 314 -30.45 -8.08 10.97
C LEU A 314 -31.64 -7.31 11.59
N GLY A 315 -32.51 -6.76 10.74
CA GLY A 315 -33.62 -5.90 11.16
C GLY A 315 -33.21 -4.46 11.54
N TRP A 316 -31.95 -4.05 11.33
CA TRP A 316 -31.48 -2.69 11.60
C TRP A 316 -30.88 -2.04 10.33
N SER A 317 -30.84 -0.71 10.34
CA SER A 317 -30.35 0.14 9.24
C SER A 317 -29.53 1.30 9.79
N VAL A 318 -28.69 1.94 8.96
CA VAL A 318 -28.03 3.20 9.33
C VAL A 318 -29.08 4.30 9.49
N ALA A 319 -29.04 4.98 10.64
CA ALA A 319 -29.88 6.11 10.96
C ALA A 319 -29.23 7.42 10.50
N PHE A 320 -27.96 7.62 10.83
CA PHE A 320 -27.09 8.76 10.49
C PHE A 320 -25.64 8.43 10.90
N TRP A 321 -24.69 9.31 10.54
CA TRP A 321 -23.30 9.26 11.01
C TRP A 321 -22.94 10.51 11.82
N THR A 322 -21.81 10.49 12.52
CA THR A 322 -21.26 11.67 13.21
C THR A 322 -19.75 11.72 13.03
N GLY A 323 -19.21 12.92 12.82
CA GLY A 323 -17.76 13.10 12.64
C GLY A 323 -17.23 12.61 11.30
N THR A 324 -18.06 12.60 10.26
CA THR A 324 -17.74 12.12 8.90
C THR A 324 -17.83 13.24 7.86
N GLN A 325 -17.61 12.91 6.58
CA GLN A 325 -17.78 13.82 5.46
C GLN A 325 -19.25 14.10 5.12
N ASP A 326 -20.18 13.23 5.52
CA ASP A 326 -21.63 13.45 5.44
C ASP A 326 -22.34 12.76 6.62
N ASP A 327 -22.55 13.52 7.70
CA ASP A 327 -23.22 13.04 8.90
C ASP A 327 -24.71 12.74 8.69
N ASN A 328 -25.35 13.23 7.62
CA ASN A 328 -26.75 12.92 7.30
C ASN A 328 -26.91 11.64 6.45
N SER A 329 -25.80 10.98 6.09
CA SER A 329 -25.83 9.79 5.25
C SER A 329 -26.56 8.62 5.92
N ILE A 330 -27.44 7.96 5.18
CA ILE A 330 -28.07 6.67 5.55
C ILE A 330 -27.39 5.48 4.84
N SER A 331 -26.25 5.71 4.19
CA SER A 331 -25.45 4.67 3.53
C SER A 331 -24.69 3.84 4.55
N THR A 332 -24.50 2.56 4.26
CA THR A 332 -23.57 1.68 4.98
C THR A 332 -22.10 2.04 4.74
N SER A 333 -21.78 2.92 3.80
CA SER A 333 -20.43 3.45 3.60
C SER A 333 -20.38 4.98 3.67
N ASN A 334 -19.35 5.49 4.35
CA ASN A 334 -19.05 6.92 4.53
C ASN A 334 -17.53 7.13 4.54
N SER A 335 -17.04 8.34 4.79
CA SER A 335 -15.60 8.61 4.92
C SER A 335 -15.27 9.74 5.89
N VAL A 336 -14.01 9.82 6.29
CA VAL A 336 -13.41 10.87 7.11
C VAL A 336 -12.18 11.40 6.36
N ILE A 337 -12.01 12.72 6.25
CA ILE A 337 -10.70 13.31 5.97
C ILE A 337 -10.07 13.64 7.33
N MET A 338 -8.96 13.00 7.67
CA MET A 338 -8.40 13.08 9.02
C MET A 338 -7.96 14.52 9.36
N PRO A 339 -8.47 15.14 10.44
CA PRO A 339 -8.04 16.48 10.83
C PRO A 339 -6.67 16.45 11.54
N ALA A 340 -6.06 17.62 11.71
CA ALA A 340 -4.80 17.80 12.47
C ALA A 340 -5.00 17.74 14.00
N LYS A 341 -5.79 16.77 14.48
CA LYS A 341 -6.11 16.48 15.89
C LYS A 341 -6.67 15.06 15.99
N ASN A 342 -6.66 14.48 17.18
CA ASN A 342 -7.44 13.26 17.44
C ASN A 342 -8.92 13.50 17.16
N HIS A 343 -9.58 12.49 16.61
CA HIS A 343 -10.93 12.60 16.05
C HIS A 343 -11.78 11.40 16.44
N ILE A 344 -13.10 11.59 16.45
CA ILE A 344 -14.07 10.53 16.75
C ILE A 344 -15.09 10.51 15.61
N ALA A 345 -15.36 9.31 15.08
CA ALA A 345 -16.49 9.06 14.20
C ALA A 345 -17.41 7.99 14.82
N SER A 346 -18.72 8.16 14.68
CA SER A 346 -19.71 7.20 15.18
C SER A 346 -20.83 6.99 14.18
N VAL A 347 -21.32 5.76 14.06
CA VAL A 347 -22.53 5.43 13.30
C VAL A 347 -23.71 5.19 14.25
N ALA A 348 -24.87 5.73 13.92
CA ALA A 348 -26.11 5.42 14.62
C ALA A 348 -26.91 4.41 13.79
N TYR A 349 -27.36 3.32 14.43
CA TYR A 349 -28.28 2.35 13.85
C TYR A 349 -29.70 2.55 14.40
N LYS A 350 -30.70 2.31 13.57
CA LYS A 350 -32.13 2.27 13.94
C LYS A 350 -32.75 0.94 13.51
N ALA A 351 -33.71 0.44 14.28
CA ALA A 351 -34.52 -0.70 13.87
C ALA A 351 -35.33 -0.35 12.61
N ILE A 352 -35.56 -1.36 11.78
CA ILE A 352 -36.49 -1.31 10.65
C ILE A 352 -37.85 -1.75 11.20
N CYS A 353 -38.76 -0.79 11.30
CA CYS A 353 -40.10 -0.98 11.87
C CYS A 353 -41.16 -0.78 10.79
N TYR A 354 -42.21 -1.60 10.86
CA TYR A 354 -43.37 -1.59 9.98
C TYR A 354 -44.64 -1.38 10.80
N THR A 355 -45.64 -0.71 10.26
CA THR A 355 -46.85 -0.29 10.96
C THR A 355 -47.95 -1.33 10.81
N LEU A 356 -48.59 -1.72 11.93
CA LEU A 356 -49.81 -2.52 11.91
C LEU A 356 -51.01 -1.62 12.19
N THR A 357 -51.83 -1.37 11.17
CA THR A 357 -53.08 -0.62 11.29
C THR A 357 -54.21 -1.54 11.75
N LEU A 358 -54.92 -1.16 12.80
CA LEU A 358 -56.06 -1.92 13.33
C LEU A 358 -57.38 -1.22 13.01
N ASN A 359 -58.20 -1.85 12.17
CA ASN A 359 -59.52 -1.36 11.75
C ASN A 359 -60.63 -2.25 12.32
N PHE A 360 -61.84 -1.70 12.42
CA PHE A 360 -63.03 -2.48 12.78
C PHE A 360 -64.30 -1.98 12.07
N THR A 361 -65.31 -2.84 11.96
CA THR A 361 -66.66 -2.49 11.51
C THR A 361 -67.74 -3.09 12.42
N GLY A 362 -68.97 -2.60 12.32
CA GLY A 362 -70.08 -3.02 13.18
C GLY A 362 -70.09 -2.34 14.55
N THR A 363 -70.79 -2.93 15.52
CA THR A 363 -70.93 -2.40 16.87
C THR A 363 -69.83 -2.92 17.79
N GLY A 364 -68.96 -2.03 18.27
CA GLY A 364 -67.86 -2.34 19.19
C GLY A 364 -66.86 -1.18 19.31
N THR A 365 -65.62 -1.46 19.70
CA THR A 365 -64.50 -0.50 19.63
C THR A 365 -63.34 -1.06 18.80
N ALA A 366 -62.32 -0.24 18.58
CA ALA A 366 -61.05 -0.70 18.01
C ALA A 366 -60.50 -1.91 18.81
N PRO A 367 -59.98 -2.94 18.12
CA PRO A 367 -59.27 -4.04 18.76
C PRO A 367 -57.91 -3.56 19.29
N SER A 368 -57.31 -4.33 20.19
CA SER A 368 -55.99 -4.05 20.76
C SER A 368 -54.94 -5.08 20.31
N ALA A 369 -53.68 -4.65 20.18
CA ALA A 369 -52.55 -5.53 19.94
C ALA A 369 -51.74 -5.75 21.23
N ALA A 370 -51.20 -6.96 21.39
CA ALA A 370 -50.26 -7.35 22.43
C ALA A 370 -49.07 -8.12 21.80
N PRO A 371 -47.82 -7.62 21.90
CA PRO A 371 -47.43 -6.30 22.45
C PRO A 371 -48.04 -5.14 21.65
N SER A 372 -47.95 -3.91 22.18
CA SER A 372 -48.47 -2.70 21.51
C SER A 372 -47.51 -2.06 20.49
N SER A 373 -46.26 -2.52 20.48
CA SER A 373 -45.17 -2.22 19.55
C SER A 373 -43.93 -3.03 19.95
N SER A 374 -42.94 -3.18 19.07
CA SER A 374 -41.61 -3.65 19.51
C SER A 374 -40.97 -2.66 20.49
N ALA A 375 -40.04 -3.15 21.31
CA ALA A 375 -39.26 -2.30 22.22
C ALA A 375 -38.38 -1.23 21.51
N SER A 376 -38.10 -1.41 20.21
CA SER A 376 -37.30 -0.48 19.38
C SER A 376 -38.12 0.33 18.37
N CYS A 377 -39.45 0.26 18.43
CA CYS A 377 -40.36 0.85 17.45
C CYS A 377 -41.35 1.83 18.09
N ALA A 378 -42.02 2.64 17.25
CA ALA A 378 -43.12 3.50 17.70
C ALA A 378 -44.38 2.68 18.06
N ALA A 379 -45.28 3.24 18.85
CA ALA A 379 -46.55 2.59 19.19
C ALA A 379 -47.35 2.24 17.91
N GLY A 380 -47.80 0.98 17.79
CA GLY A 380 -48.43 0.46 16.56
C GLY A 380 -47.45 0.03 15.47
N SER A 381 -46.13 0.10 15.70
CA SER A 381 -45.09 -0.38 14.77
C SER A 381 -44.26 -1.52 15.38
N TYR A 382 -43.86 -2.45 14.51
CA TYR A 382 -43.27 -3.73 14.87
C TYR A 382 -42.09 -4.08 13.94
N VAL A 383 -41.13 -4.87 14.43
CA VAL A 383 -40.07 -5.47 13.61
C VAL A 383 -40.61 -6.70 12.87
N VAL A 384 -39.94 -7.12 11.79
CA VAL A 384 -40.27 -8.35 11.07
C VAL A 384 -40.17 -9.58 11.99
N ASP A 385 -41.01 -10.59 11.72
CA ASP A 385 -41.15 -11.85 12.45
C ASP A 385 -41.65 -11.71 13.91
N GLU A 386 -42.04 -10.52 14.36
CA GLU A 386 -42.70 -10.35 15.66
C GLU A 386 -44.15 -10.89 15.62
N TYR A 387 -44.47 -11.79 16.56
CA TYR A 387 -45.78 -12.41 16.69
C TYR A 387 -46.70 -11.53 17.55
N ILE A 388 -47.78 -11.03 16.96
CA ILE A 388 -48.67 -10.03 17.56
C ILE A 388 -50.04 -10.67 17.79
N THR A 389 -50.48 -10.71 19.05
CA THR A 389 -51.84 -11.15 19.40
C THR A 389 -52.79 -9.97 19.28
N ILE A 390 -53.92 -10.14 18.59
CA ILE A 390 -54.91 -9.09 18.34
C ILE A 390 -56.24 -9.50 18.99
N THR A 391 -56.75 -8.65 19.89
CA THR A 391 -57.96 -8.90 20.67
C THR A 391 -59.10 -8.00 20.20
N ALA A 392 -60.17 -8.62 19.72
CA ALA A 392 -61.43 -7.98 19.36
C ALA A 392 -62.15 -7.40 20.59
N ASN A 393 -62.86 -6.29 20.40
CA ASN A 393 -63.76 -5.72 21.41
C ASN A 393 -65.14 -5.38 20.81
N PRO A 394 -65.96 -6.40 20.49
CA PRO A 394 -67.33 -6.19 20.03
C PRO A 394 -68.19 -5.54 21.12
N GLY A 395 -69.30 -4.94 20.70
CA GLY A 395 -70.28 -4.34 21.60
C GLY A 395 -71.02 -5.37 22.45
N SER A 396 -71.75 -4.93 23.47
CA SER A 396 -72.51 -5.82 24.35
C SER A 396 -73.49 -6.71 23.58
N GLY A 397 -73.31 -8.04 23.69
CA GLY A 397 -74.04 -9.07 22.95
C GLY A 397 -73.36 -9.55 21.65
N GLY A 398 -72.54 -8.69 21.03
CA GLY A 398 -71.98 -8.94 19.70
C GLY A 398 -70.81 -9.92 19.65
N THR A 399 -70.52 -10.38 18.43
CA THR A 399 -69.53 -11.42 18.11
C THR A 399 -68.63 -11.01 16.94
N VAL A 400 -67.49 -11.69 16.75
CA VAL A 400 -66.64 -11.49 15.56
C VAL A 400 -67.23 -12.26 14.38
N SER A 401 -67.60 -11.55 13.31
CA SER A 401 -68.16 -12.14 12.09
C SER A 401 -67.10 -12.47 11.05
N SER A 402 -66.00 -11.71 10.97
CA SER A 402 -64.76 -12.15 10.33
C SER A 402 -63.54 -11.33 10.76
N TRP A 403 -62.36 -11.93 10.60
CA TRP A 403 -61.09 -11.24 10.51
C TRP A 403 -60.71 -11.09 9.02
N VAL A 404 -59.91 -10.07 8.71
CA VAL A 404 -59.28 -9.85 7.39
C VAL A 404 -57.87 -9.33 7.61
N GLY A 405 -56.87 -9.94 6.96
CA GLY A 405 -55.45 -9.60 7.09
C GLY A 405 -54.74 -10.21 8.30
N THR A 406 -55.32 -11.20 8.96
CA THR A 406 -54.69 -11.98 10.03
C THR A 406 -54.02 -13.26 9.50
N ASP A 407 -53.24 -13.93 10.35
CA ASP A 407 -52.67 -15.24 10.01
C ASP A 407 -53.76 -16.34 9.90
N ASP A 408 -54.96 -16.13 10.49
CA ASP A 408 -56.16 -16.95 10.30
C ASP A 408 -57.44 -16.11 10.12
N ASP A 409 -57.69 -15.64 8.90
CA ASP A 409 -58.95 -14.95 8.54
C ASP A 409 -60.20 -15.86 8.62
N GLY A 410 -60.01 -17.18 8.76
CA GLY A 410 -61.08 -18.15 9.02
C GLY A 410 -61.68 -18.01 10.41
N SER A 411 -60.90 -17.53 11.39
CA SER A 411 -61.28 -17.43 12.80
C SER A 411 -62.55 -16.62 13.07
N LYS A 412 -63.25 -16.98 14.16
CA LYS A 412 -64.39 -16.24 14.75
C LYS A 412 -64.17 -15.96 16.24
N GLU A 413 -62.97 -16.25 16.74
CA GLU A 413 -62.60 -16.05 18.14
C GLU A 413 -62.36 -14.57 18.44
N LEU A 414 -62.49 -14.21 19.73
CA LEU A 414 -62.19 -12.87 20.23
C LEU A 414 -60.70 -12.52 20.14
N THR A 415 -59.82 -13.52 19.99
CA THR A 415 -58.38 -13.34 19.80
C THR A 415 -57.93 -13.99 18.51
N ASN A 416 -57.13 -13.26 17.73
CA ASN A 416 -56.44 -13.74 16.55
C ASN A 416 -54.98 -13.26 16.58
N TYR A 417 -54.19 -13.54 15.54
CA TYR A 417 -52.77 -13.20 15.51
C TYR A 417 -52.31 -12.76 14.12
N TRP A 418 -51.18 -12.05 14.10
CA TRP A 418 -50.49 -11.62 12.89
C TRP A 418 -48.98 -11.70 13.14
N THR A 419 -48.24 -12.34 12.23
CA THR A 419 -46.78 -12.41 12.28
C THR A 419 -46.18 -11.36 11.35
N MET A 420 -45.53 -10.33 11.91
CA MET A 420 -45.25 -9.10 11.17
C MET A 420 -44.32 -9.33 9.96
N GLN A 421 -44.77 -8.89 8.79
CA GLN A 421 -44.03 -9.01 7.53
C GLN A 421 -43.19 -7.76 7.24
N ALA A 422 -42.32 -7.83 6.22
CA ALA A 422 -41.41 -6.76 5.81
C ALA A 422 -42.09 -5.58 5.07
N SER A 423 -43.31 -5.22 5.47
CA SER A 423 -44.13 -4.14 4.91
C SER A 423 -45.15 -3.64 5.94
N ASP A 424 -45.56 -2.36 5.86
CA ASP A 424 -46.74 -1.88 6.58
C ASP A 424 -47.97 -2.74 6.24
N HIS A 425 -48.84 -2.98 7.22
CA HIS A 425 -49.96 -3.90 7.10
C HIS A 425 -51.22 -3.40 7.79
N ALA A 426 -52.38 -3.99 7.47
CA ALA A 426 -53.66 -3.64 8.08
C ALA A 426 -54.53 -4.87 8.36
N VAL A 427 -54.96 -5.00 9.61
CA VAL A 427 -55.97 -5.98 10.06
C VAL A 427 -57.32 -5.30 10.21
N THR A 428 -58.38 -5.94 9.73
CA THR A 428 -59.76 -5.48 9.93
C THR A 428 -60.59 -6.56 10.59
N VAL A 429 -61.26 -6.22 11.69
CA VAL A 429 -62.22 -7.11 12.36
C VAL A 429 -63.66 -6.62 12.14
N ASN A 430 -64.54 -7.51 11.72
CA ASN A 430 -65.95 -7.20 11.53
C ASN A 430 -66.75 -7.75 12.72
N TYR A 431 -67.59 -6.91 13.32
CA TYR A 431 -68.48 -7.31 14.42
C TYR A 431 -69.92 -7.47 13.93
N SER A 432 -70.61 -8.50 14.42
CA SER A 432 -72.06 -8.66 14.29
C SER A 432 -72.76 -8.49 15.65
N PRO A 433 -74.04 -8.06 15.67
CA PRO A 433 -74.88 -8.09 16.87
C PRO A 433 -75.13 -9.49 17.43
#